data_AF-A0A8S3G1X2-F1
#
_entry.id   AF-A0A8S3G1X2-F1
#
_cell.length_a   1.000
_cell.length_b   1.000
_cell.length_c   1.000
_cell.angle_alpha   90.00
_cell.angle_beta   90.00
_cell.angle_gamma   90.00
#
_symmetry.space_group_name_H-M   'P 1'
#
loop_
_entity.id
_entity.type
_entity.pdbx_description
1 polymer ?
#
loop_
_entity_poly.entity_id
_entity_poly.type
_entity_poly.pdbx_seq_one_letter_code
_entity_poly.pdbx_strand_id
1 'polypeptide(L)'
;NNSARRKRLRALASLHYQKALELFSARDNPLEYLRLLIEEVALADFELQSATDSQSRLKHSQQGLRAAFQCQECVGIIEQHRTSSDPDDYNETFVQESQRLLSILNGRIQTFLKEIVKIYKTLNNKKSIYEEYKEMYG
;
A
#
# COMPACT_ATOMS: atom_id res chain seq x y z
N ASN A 1 -16.03 -22.89 8.27
CA ASN A 1 -14.58 -23.05 8.49
C ASN A 1 -13.66 -22.32 7.47
N ASN A 2 -14.20 -21.66 6.42
CA ASN A 2 -13.38 -20.98 5.41
C ASN A 2 -12.70 -19.68 5.88
N SER A 3 -13.29 -18.95 6.84
CA SER A 3 -12.75 -17.69 7.37
C SER A 3 -11.44 -17.89 8.15
N ALA A 4 -11.36 -18.94 8.98
CA ALA A 4 -10.16 -19.28 9.75
C ALA A 4 -8.99 -19.69 8.83
N ARG A 5 -9.27 -20.47 7.78
CA ARG A 5 -8.27 -20.84 6.77
C ARG A 5 -7.72 -19.61 6.04
N ARG A 6 -8.57 -18.68 5.61
CA ARG A 6 -8.14 -17.42 4.96
C ARG A 6 -7.31 -16.53 5.90
N LYS A 7 -7.64 -16.48 7.19
CA LYS A 7 -6.81 -15.76 8.19
C LYS A 7 -5.42 -16.38 8.31
N ARG A 8 -5.34 -17.72 8.39
CA ARG A 8 -4.04 -18.43 8.47
C ARG A 8 -3.19 -18.24 7.21
N LEU A 9 -3.79 -18.37 6.02
CA LEU A 9 -3.06 -18.18 4.76
C LEU A 9 -2.50 -16.76 4.63
N ARG A 10 -3.24 -15.73 5.09
CA ARG A 10 -2.73 -14.35 5.12
C ARG A 10 -1.57 -14.16 6.09
N ALA A 11 -1.70 -14.68 7.32
CA ALA A 11 -0.62 -14.61 8.29
C ALA A 11 0.64 -15.32 7.77
N LEU A 12 0.45 -16.45 7.08
CA LEU A 12 1.54 -17.18 6.45
C LEU A 12 2.19 -16.39 5.31
N ALA A 13 1.39 -15.77 4.42
CA ALA A 13 1.92 -14.92 3.36
C ALA A 13 2.73 -13.74 3.91
N SER A 14 2.19 -13.00 4.89
CA SER A 14 2.91 -11.91 5.56
C SER A 14 4.22 -12.38 6.20
N LEU A 15 4.22 -13.53 6.88
CA LEU A 15 5.44 -14.12 7.43
C LEU A 15 6.47 -14.44 6.34
N HIS A 16 6.04 -14.97 5.19
CA HIS A 16 6.93 -15.25 4.08
C HIS A 16 7.52 -13.98 3.46
N TYR A 17 6.73 -12.92 3.30
CA TYR A 17 7.25 -11.63 2.83
C TYR A 17 8.27 -11.05 3.81
N GLN A 18 7.99 -11.07 5.11
CA GLN A 18 8.93 -10.63 6.14
C GLN A 18 10.25 -11.40 6.09
N LYS A 19 10.19 -12.73 5.99
CA LYS A 19 11.40 -13.56 5.86
C LYS A 19 12.16 -13.30 4.57
N ALA A 20 11.46 -13.04 3.46
CA ALA A 20 12.11 -12.70 2.20
C ALA A 20 12.83 -11.34 2.28
N LEU A 21 12.25 -10.37 2.99
CA LEU A 21 12.88 -9.08 3.26
C LEU A 21 14.15 -9.19 4.12
N GLU A 22 14.34 -10.28 4.88
CA GLU A 22 15.60 -10.56 5.57
C GLU A 22 16.70 -11.09 4.63
N LEU A 23 16.32 -11.64 3.46
CA LEU A 23 17.26 -12.22 2.48
C LEU A 23 17.75 -11.20 1.45
N PHE A 24 16.93 -10.20 1.15
CA PHE A 24 17.28 -9.11 0.24
C PHE A 24 17.59 -7.84 1.03
N SER A 25 18.57 -7.07 0.58
CA SER A 25 18.78 -5.71 1.07
C SER A 25 18.33 -4.70 0.03
N ALA A 26 17.83 -3.55 0.49
CA ALA A 26 17.44 -2.46 -0.40
C ALA A 26 18.62 -1.95 -1.26
N ARG A 27 19.86 -2.12 -0.81
CA ARG A 27 21.06 -1.69 -1.53
C ARG A 27 21.55 -2.70 -2.56
N ASP A 28 21.52 -3.98 -2.23
CA ASP A 28 22.07 -5.02 -3.10
C ASP A 28 21.05 -5.43 -4.17
N ASN A 29 19.76 -5.43 -3.82
CA ASN A 29 18.67 -5.87 -4.69
C ASN A 29 17.45 -4.94 -4.60
N PRO A 30 17.58 -3.65 -4.97
CA PRO A 30 16.53 -2.64 -4.76
C PRO A 30 15.19 -3.00 -5.42
N LEU A 31 15.20 -3.61 -6.61
CA LEU A 31 13.95 -3.96 -7.32
C LEU A 31 13.23 -5.15 -6.69
N GLU A 32 13.95 -6.19 -6.29
CA GLU A 32 13.32 -7.35 -5.63
C GLU A 32 12.84 -7.00 -4.22
N TYR A 33 13.61 -6.19 -3.48
CA TYR A 33 13.18 -5.67 -2.20
C TYR A 33 11.92 -4.79 -2.36
N LEU A 34 11.90 -3.88 -3.33
CA LEU A 34 10.72 -3.05 -3.63
C LEU A 34 9.50 -3.91 -4.03
N ARG A 35 9.69 -4.97 -4.84
CA ARG A 35 8.61 -5.90 -5.19
C ARG A 35 7.98 -6.53 -3.96
N LEU A 36 8.80 -7.03 -3.02
CA LEU A 36 8.31 -7.64 -1.79
C LEU A 36 7.50 -6.65 -0.95
N LEU A 37 7.97 -5.41 -0.81
CA LEU A 37 7.22 -4.36 -0.12
C LEU A 37 5.91 -4.04 -0.84
N ILE A 38 5.91 -3.96 -2.18
CA ILE A 38 4.71 -3.75 -2.98
C ILE A 38 3.71 -4.91 -2.80
N GLU A 39 4.16 -6.15 -2.61
CA GLU A 39 3.26 -7.27 -2.28
C GLU A 39 2.58 -7.09 -0.92
N GLU A 40 3.26 -6.57 0.09
CA GLU A 40 2.62 -6.22 1.37
C GLU A 40 1.57 -5.10 1.19
N VAL A 41 1.87 -4.12 0.34
CA VAL A 41 0.89 -3.09 -0.07
C VAL A 41 -0.30 -3.71 -0.82
N ALA A 42 -0.05 -4.70 -1.68
CA ALA A 42 -1.09 -5.46 -2.40
C ALA A 42 -2.03 -6.16 -1.43
N LEU A 43 -1.47 -6.77 -0.40
CA LEU A 43 -2.23 -7.51 0.59
C LEU A 43 -3.20 -6.58 1.34
N ALA A 44 -2.74 -5.39 1.72
CA ALA A 44 -3.60 -4.38 2.35
C ALA A 44 -4.71 -3.89 1.40
N ASP A 45 -4.43 -3.73 0.11
CA ASP A 45 -5.44 -3.36 -0.91
C ASP A 45 -6.49 -4.46 -1.07
N PHE A 46 -6.07 -5.71 -1.13
CA PHE A 46 -6.98 -6.85 -1.19
C PHE A 46 -7.89 -6.93 0.06
N GLU A 47 -7.33 -6.66 1.25
CA GLU A 47 -8.14 -6.60 2.48
C GLU A 47 -9.11 -5.42 2.48
N LEU A 48 -8.69 -4.27 1.95
CA LEU A 48 -9.57 -3.12 1.78
C LEU A 48 -10.75 -3.44 0.86
N GLN A 49 -10.51 -4.10 -0.28
CA GLN A 49 -11.57 -4.52 -1.21
C GLN A 49 -12.55 -5.51 -0.58
N SER A 50 -12.09 -6.27 0.42
CA SER A 50 -12.90 -7.24 1.16
C SER A 50 -13.66 -6.63 2.35
N ALA A 51 -13.38 -5.38 2.72
CA ALA A 51 -13.94 -4.74 3.91
C ALA A 51 -15.30 -4.07 3.63
N THR A 52 -16.29 -4.38 4.45
CA THR A 52 -17.67 -3.92 4.26
C THR A 52 -18.00 -2.65 5.04
N ASP A 53 -17.35 -2.43 6.18
CA ASP A 53 -17.62 -1.31 7.07
C ASP A 53 -16.51 -0.24 7.01
N SER A 54 -16.86 1.02 7.31
CA SER A 54 -15.94 2.15 7.23
C SER A 54 -14.73 2.05 8.16
N GLN A 55 -14.86 1.37 9.31
CA GLN A 55 -13.77 1.24 10.28
C GLN A 55 -12.71 0.26 9.78
N SER A 56 -13.13 -0.89 9.26
CA SER A 56 -12.26 -1.86 8.61
C SER A 56 -11.60 -1.27 7.37
N ARG A 57 -12.37 -0.57 6.51
CA ARG A 57 -11.80 0.11 5.33
C ARG A 57 -10.73 1.11 5.74
N LEU A 58 -11.01 1.98 6.72
CA LEU A 58 -10.03 2.95 7.23
C LEU A 58 -8.76 2.26 7.75
N LYS A 59 -8.93 1.18 8.53
CA LYS A 59 -7.81 0.39 9.07
C LYS A 59 -6.93 -0.16 7.94
N HIS A 60 -7.52 -0.79 6.93
CA HIS A 60 -6.77 -1.38 5.82
C HIS A 60 -6.11 -0.30 4.95
N SER A 61 -6.77 0.84 4.72
CA SER A 61 -6.14 1.99 4.06
C SER A 61 -4.93 2.53 4.81
N GLN A 62 -5.02 2.67 6.14
CA GLN A 62 -3.88 3.10 6.97
C GLN A 62 -2.74 2.09 6.96
N GLN A 63 -3.06 0.79 7.01
CA GLN A 63 -2.08 -0.28 6.92
C GLN A 63 -1.35 -0.26 5.58
N GLY A 64 -2.09 -0.12 4.47
CA GLY A 64 -1.51 -0.02 3.13
C GLY A 64 -0.58 1.18 2.97
N LEU A 65 -0.93 2.34 3.55
CA LEU A 65 -0.06 3.51 3.55
C LEU A 65 1.21 3.32 4.40
N ARG A 66 1.12 2.64 5.54
CA ARG A 66 2.30 2.30 6.36
C ARG A 66 3.25 1.38 5.61
N ALA A 67 2.71 0.34 4.95
CA ALA A 67 3.51 -0.55 4.11
C ALA A 67 4.15 0.20 2.93
N ALA A 68 3.39 1.09 2.29
CA ALA A 68 3.91 1.91 1.19
C ALA A 68 5.05 2.84 1.64
N PHE A 69 4.99 3.35 2.88
CA PHE A 69 6.05 4.19 3.45
C PHE A 69 7.39 3.43 3.60
N GLN A 70 7.35 2.11 3.83
CA GLN A 70 8.56 1.29 3.88
C GLN A 70 9.30 1.23 2.53
N CYS A 71 8.63 1.54 1.42
CA CYS A 71 9.24 1.60 0.09
C CYS A 71 10.17 2.82 -0.09
N GLN A 72 10.15 3.80 0.83
CA GLN A 72 10.88 5.06 0.69
C GLN A 72 12.38 4.87 0.46
N GLU A 73 13.00 3.92 1.14
CA GLU A 73 14.43 3.65 0.99
C GLU A 73 14.76 3.20 -0.44
N CYS A 74 14.00 2.24 -0.98
CA CYS A 74 14.17 1.79 -2.36
C CYS A 74 13.92 2.89 -3.38
N VAL A 75 12.93 3.76 -3.15
CA VAL A 75 12.66 4.91 -4.03
C VAL A 75 13.89 5.81 -4.11
N GLY A 76 14.53 6.10 -2.98
CA GLY A 76 15.75 6.92 -2.94
C GLY A 76 16.92 6.27 -3.70
N ILE A 77 17.13 4.97 -3.52
CA ILE A 77 18.20 4.21 -4.20
C ILE A 77 17.95 4.15 -5.71
N ILE A 78 16.72 3.87 -6.13
CA ILE A 78 16.33 3.85 -7.55
C ILE A 78 16.59 5.20 -8.21
N GLU A 79 16.28 6.31 -7.54
CA GLU A 79 16.51 7.64 -8.10
C GLU A 79 18.01 7.96 -8.26
N GLN A 80 18.85 7.46 -7.35
CA GLN A 80 20.31 7.55 -7.48
C GLN A 80 20.81 6.76 -8.69
N HIS A 81 20.31 5.55 -8.91
CA HIS A 81 20.66 4.76 -10.10
C HIS A 81 20.20 5.45 -11.39
N ARG A 82 18.99 6.03 -11.39
CA ARG A 82 18.43 6.73 -12.56
C ARG A 82 19.23 7.97 -12.97
N THR A 83 19.84 8.66 -12.00
CA THR A 83 20.64 9.87 -12.24
C THR A 83 22.13 9.57 -12.48
N SER A 84 22.55 8.31 -12.30
CA SER A 84 23.91 7.88 -12.65
C SER A 84 24.13 7.95 -14.17
N SER A 85 25.27 8.48 -14.59
CA SER A 85 25.56 8.81 -15.99
C SER A 85 26.04 7.62 -16.83
N ASP A 86 25.83 6.38 -16.38
CA ASP A 86 26.39 5.18 -17.02
C ASP A 86 25.37 4.56 -18.01
N PRO A 87 25.62 4.62 -19.32
CA PRO A 87 24.66 4.22 -20.36
C PRO A 87 24.79 2.73 -20.73
N ASP A 88 24.75 1.83 -19.74
CA ASP A 88 24.76 0.39 -19.99
C ASP A 88 23.33 -0.17 -20.16
N ASP A 89 23.15 -1.21 -20.98
CA ASP A 89 21.85 -1.85 -21.31
C ASP A 89 21.16 -2.43 -20.06
N TYR A 90 21.97 -2.89 -19.09
CA TYR A 90 21.50 -3.31 -17.77
C TYR A 90 20.79 -2.16 -17.02
N ASN A 91 21.24 -0.92 -17.20
CA ASN A 91 20.66 0.26 -16.56
C ASN A 91 19.30 0.61 -17.19
N GLU A 92 19.12 0.45 -18.50
CA GLU A 92 17.84 0.73 -19.15
C GLU A 92 16.74 -0.24 -18.66
N THR A 93 17.04 -1.54 -18.62
CA THR A 93 16.09 -2.56 -18.10
C THR A 93 15.73 -2.29 -16.64
N PHE A 94 16.73 -1.93 -15.82
CA PHE A 94 16.53 -1.55 -14.43
C PHE A 94 15.59 -0.34 -14.31
N VAL A 95 15.85 0.72 -15.07
CA VAL A 95 15.05 1.95 -15.06
C VAL A 95 13.62 1.67 -15.50
N GLN A 96 13.40 0.89 -16.55
CA GLN A 96 12.06 0.52 -17.03
C GLN A 96 11.28 -0.27 -15.97
N GLU A 97 11.89 -1.29 -15.36
CA GLU A 97 11.21 -2.07 -14.32
C GLU A 97 10.95 -1.23 -13.05
N SER A 98 11.90 -0.38 -12.67
CA SER A 98 11.71 0.54 -11.54
C SER A 98 10.51 1.46 -11.75
N GLN A 99 10.36 2.04 -12.96
CA GLN A 99 9.21 2.89 -13.30
C GLN A 99 7.90 2.12 -13.24
N ARG A 100 7.89 0.87 -13.70
CA ARG A 100 6.71 0.00 -13.62
C ARG A 100 6.29 -0.24 -12.17
N LEU A 101 7.23 -0.60 -11.30
CA LEU A 101 6.97 -0.85 -9.88
C LEU A 101 6.50 0.42 -9.15
N LEU A 102 7.16 1.55 -9.40
CA LEU A 102 6.78 2.84 -8.82
C LEU A 102 5.39 3.29 -9.28
N SER A 103 5.02 3.02 -10.53
CA SER A 103 3.66 3.28 -11.04
C SER A 103 2.60 2.47 -10.30
N ILE A 104 2.86 1.17 -10.06
CA ILE A 104 1.96 0.29 -9.29
C ILE A 104 1.82 0.81 -7.85
N LEU A 105 2.94 1.15 -7.20
CA LEU A 105 2.96 1.68 -5.84
C LEU A 105 2.15 2.98 -5.75
N ASN A 106 2.38 3.92 -6.66
CA ASN A 106 1.65 5.19 -6.71
C ASN A 106 0.14 4.98 -6.90
N GLY A 107 -0.25 4.08 -7.81
CA GLY A 107 -1.66 3.73 -8.03
C GLY A 107 -2.34 3.24 -6.75
N ARG A 108 -1.68 2.37 -5.98
CA ARG A 108 -2.22 1.86 -4.71
C ARG A 108 -2.26 2.91 -3.60
N ILE A 109 -1.22 3.74 -3.47
CA ILE A 109 -1.22 4.89 -2.54
C ILE A 109 -2.43 5.79 -2.81
N GLN A 110 -2.68 6.12 -4.08
CA GLN A 110 -3.84 6.93 -4.46
C GLN A 110 -5.16 6.27 -4.08
N THR A 111 -5.30 4.96 -4.27
CA THR A 111 -6.49 4.20 -3.85
C THR A 111 -6.74 4.35 -2.35
N PHE A 112 -5.72 4.15 -1.51
CA PHE A 112 -5.87 4.29 -0.06
C PHE A 112 -6.24 5.72 0.37
N LEU A 113 -5.57 6.73 -0.21
CA LEU A 113 -5.86 8.14 0.11
C LEU A 113 -7.28 8.52 -0.31
N LYS A 114 -7.72 8.12 -1.52
CA LYS A 114 -9.09 8.38 -2.01
C LYS A 114 -10.13 7.72 -1.11
N GLU A 115 -9.88 6.49 -0.65
CA GLU A 115 -10.80 5.79 0.24
C GLU A 115 -10.89 6.47 1.61
N ILE A 116 -9.77 6.92 2.18
CA ILE A 116 -9.77 7.71 3.43
C ILE A 116 -10.61 8.98 3.26
N VAL A 117 -10.40 9.75 2.19
CA VAL A 117 -11.18 10.96 1.90
C VAL A 117 -12.68 10.64 1.79
N LYS A 118 -13.04 9.56 1.11
CA LYS A 118 -14.44 9.12 0.96
C LYS A 118 -15.09 8.77 2.30
N ILE A 119 -14.36 8.09 3.18
CA ILE A 119 -14.83 7.75 4.54
C ILE A 119 -15.11 9.02 5.33
N TYR A 120 -14.18 9.98 5.37
CA TYR A 120 -14.36 11.22 6.12
C TYR A 120 -15.48 12.11 5.56
N LYS A 121 -15.63 12.19 4.22
CA LYS A 121 -16.78 12.89 3.62
C LYS A 121 -18.12 12.30 4.06
N THR A 122 -18.21 10.98 4.10
CA THR A 122 -19.44 10.29 4.52
C THR A 122 -19.74 10.51 6.01
N LEU A 123 -18.71 10.51 6.87
CA LEU A 123 -18.86 10.79 8.29
C LEU A 123 -19.32 12.22 8.56
N ASN A 124 -18.75 13.21 7.86
CA ASN A 124 -19.16 14.61 7.99
C ASN A 124 -20.61 14.82 7.55
N ASN A 125 -21.03 14.19 6.44
CA ASN A 125 -22.41 14.29 5.99
C ASN A 125 -23.40 13.71 7.02
N LYS A 126 -23.07 12.57 7.64
CA LYS A 126 -23.91 11.98 8.70
C LYS A 126 -24.02 12.89 9.93
N LYS A 127 -22.92 13.54 10.31
CA LYS A 127 -22.91 14.49 11.43
C LYS A 127 -23.80 15.71 11.13
N SER A 128 -23.70 16.27 9.93
CA SER A 128 -24.55 17.38 9.49
C SER A 128 -26.05 17.02 9.54
N ILE A 129 -26.42 15.83 9.04
CA ILE A 129 -27.80 15.35 9.09
C ILE A 129 -28.27 15.19 10.55
N TYR A 130 -27.45 14.59 11.42
CA TYR A 130 -27.80 14.44 12.84
C TYR A 130 -28.03 15.79 13.53
N GLU A 131 -27.20 16.78 13.26
CA GLU A 131 -27.35 18.14 13.79
C GLU A 131 -28.67 18.76 13.31
N GLU A 132 -29.00 18.64 12.02
CA GLU A 132 -30.26 19.13 11.43
C GLU A 132 -31.51 18.44 12.02
N TYR A 133 -31.48 17.11 12.21
CA TYR A 133 -32.57 16.38 12.88
C TYR A 133 -32.73 16.80 14.35
N LYS A 134 -31.62 17.06 15.05
CA LYS A 134 -31.66 17.51 16.44
C LYS A 134 -32.26 18.91 16.57
N GLU A 135 -32.00 19.81 15.63
CA GLU A 135 -32.60 21.15 15.61
C GLU A 135 -34.10 21.12 15.30
N MET A 136 -34.55 20.19 14.45
CA MET A 136 -35.96 20.10 14.06
C MET A 136 -36.85 19.45 15.14
N TYR A 137 -36.30 18.55 15.96
CA TYR A 137 -37.08 17.69 16.87
C TYR A 137 -36.58 17.65 18.32
N GLY A 138 -35.54 18.40 18.67
CA GLY A 138 -34.97 18.47 20.03
C GLY A 138 -35.26 19.80 20.71
#